data_AF-A0A4R6MT17-F1
#
_entry.id   AF-A0A4R6MT17-F1
#
_cell.length_a   1.000
_cell.length_b   1.000
_cell.length_c   1.000
_cell.angle_alpha   90.00
_cell.angle_beta   90.00
_cell.angle_gamma   90.00
#
_symmetry.space_group_name_H-M   'P 1'
#
loop_
_entity.id
_entity.type
_entity.pdbx_description
1 polymer ?
#
loop_
_entity_poly.entity_id
_entity_poly.type
_entity_poly.pdbx_seq_one_letter_code
_entity_poly.pdbx_strand_id
1 'polypeptide(L)'
;MSNSGYILDDRLLAPVGIRFFNFILDGIFVVLLFMGICILAGVLIGLFGLTGFSLWMDSLGDWGWNIVIMLIYFFYFLITEGIFGRSLGKFITGTIVVNEYGEKTDFVTILRRTLCRFIPFEIFSCFGTRGWHDSISDTYVVNKKALVEEIKSFHEFNLIGINEVI
;
A
#
# COMPACT_ATOMS: atom_id res chain seq x y z
N MET A 1 7.04 26.59 24.14
CA MET A 1 5.82 25.78 24.23
C MET A 1 6.00 24.64 23.25
N SER A 2 6.31 23.44 23.75
CA SER A 2 6.53 22.26 22.91
C SER A 2 5.17 21.84 22.37
N ASN A 3 4.92 22.00 21.07
CA ASN A 3 3.80 21.34 20.41
C ASN A 3 4.06 19.84 20.50
N SER A 4 3.55 19.19 21.55
CA SER A 4 3.56 17.74 21.69
C SER A 4 2.55 17.17 20.70
N GLY A 5 2.92 17.15 19.43
CA GLY A 5 2.23 16.35 18.42
C GLY A 5 2.30 14.89 18.83
N TYR A 6 1.24 14.13 18.52
CA TYR A 6 1.26 12.69 18.71
C TYR A 6 2.39 12.08 17.87
N ILE A 7 3.21 11.24 18.49
CA ILE A 7 4.25 10.46 17.82
C ILE A 7 3.83 9.00 17.92
N LEU A 8 3.87 8.30 16.78
CA LEU A 8 3.44 6.92 16.70
C LEU A 8 4.32 5.99 17.57
N ASP A 9 3.69 5.19 18.43
CA ASP A 9 4.37 4.14 19.19
C ASP A 9 4.65 2.93 18.29
N ASP A 10 5.89 2.42 18.33
CA ASP A 10 6.32 1.22 17.60
C ASP A 10 5.48 -0.02 17.95
N ARG A 11 4.80 -0.05 19.11
CA ARG A 11 3.89 -1.13 19.51
C ARG A 11 2.66 -1.26 18.61
N LEU A 12 2.26 -0.17 17.93
CA LEU A 12 1.13 -0.18 16.99
C LEU A 12 1.51 -0.74 15.61
N LEU A 13 2.80 -0.97 15.36
CA LEU A 13 3.29 -1.48 14.09
C LEU A 13 2.68 -2.85 13.79
N ALA A 14 2.26 -3.02 12.54
CA ALA A 14 1.71 -4.28 12.07
C ALA A 14 2.75 -5.40 12.20
N PRO A 15 2.41 -6.53 12.84
CA PRO A 15 3.30 -7.67 12.95
C PRO A 15 3.77 -8.16 11.58
N VAL A 16 4.97 -8.75 11.53
CA VAL A 16 5.56 -9.33 10.31
C VAL A 16 4.58 -10.27 9.59
N GLY A 17 3.85 -11.10 10.33
CA GLY A 17 2.86 -12.02 9.75
C GLY A 17 1.71 -11.33 9.01
N ILE A 18 1.22 -10.19 9.53
CA ILE A 18 0.17 -9.40 8.85
C ILE A 18 0.73 -8.72 7.60
N ARG A 19 1.98 -8.25 7.65
CA ARG A 19 2.66 -7.65 6.50
C ARG A 19 2.88 -8.68 5.38
N PHE A 20 3.30 -9.89 5.74
CA PHE A 20 3.41 -11.01 4.80
C PHE A 20 2.05 -11.43 4.22
N PHE A 21 1.01 -11.49 5.06
CA PHE A 21 -0.33 -11.81 4.58
C PHE A 21 -0.89 -10.74 3.64
N ASN A 22 -0.62 -9.45 3.91
CA ASN A 22 -0.92 -8.36 2.98
C ASN A 22 -0.22 -8.54 1.63
N PHE A 23 1.05 -8.94 1.64
CA PHE A 23 1.80 -9.22 0.41
C PHE A 23 1.15 -10.33 -0.41
N ILE A 24 0.74 -11.44 0.22
CA ILE A 24 0.03 -12.53 -0.46
C ILE A 24 -1.30 -12.06 -1.03
N LEU A 25 -2.12 -11.37 -0.22
CA LEU A 25 -3.43 -10.89 -0.65
C LEU A 25 -3.31 -9.91 -1.82
N ASP A 26 -2.40 -8.94 -1.72
CA ASP A 26 -2.16 -7.99 -2.80
C ASP A 26 -1.63 -8.68 -4.06
N GLY A 27 -0.79 -9.71 -3.93
CA GLY A 27 -0.36 -10.55 -5.06
C GLY A 27 -1.53 -11.24 -5.76
N ILE A 28 -2.46 -11.81 -4.99
CA ILE A 28 -3.69 -12.42 -5.52
C ILE A 28 -4.52 -11.36 -6.24
N PHE A 29 -4.71 -10.17 -5.67
CA PHE A 29 -5.47 -9.10 -6.31
C PHE A 29 -4.85 -8.63 -7.62
N VAL A 30 -3.52 -8.49 -7.68
CA VAL A 30 -2.83 -8.11 -8.93
C VAL A 30 -3.00 -9.19 -10.00
N VAL A 31 -2.91 -10.47 -9.64
CA VAL A 31 -3.13 -11.58 -10.59
C VAL A 31 -4.58 -11.61 -11.09
N LEU A 32 -5.56 -11.43 -10.19
CA LEU A 32 -6.97 -11.35 -10.56
C LEU A 32 -7.26 -10.15 -11.47
N LEU A 33 -6.65 -9.00 -11.18
CA LEU A 33 -6.74 -7.79 -12.00
C LEU A 33 -6.15 -8.03 -13.39
N PHE A 34 -4.97 -8.65 -13.47
CA PHE A 34 -4.34 -9.02 -14.74
C PHE A 34 -5.22 -9.97 -15.56
N MET A 35 -5.72 -11.05 -14.94
CA MET A 35 -6.66 -11.97 -15.59
C MET A 35 -7.91 -11.25 -16.11
N GLY A 36 -8.50 -10.35 -15.29
CA GLY A 36 -9.66 -9.57 -15.69
C GLY A 36 -9.39 -8.68 -16.90
N ILE A 37 -8.23 -8.01 -16.95
CA ILE A 37 -7.79 -7.21 -18.09
C ILE A 37 -7.61 -8.06 -19.34
N CYS A 38 -6.98 -9.23 -19.23
CA CYS A 38 -6.78 -10.14 -20.37
C CYS A 38 -8.11 -10.69 -20.92
N ILE A 39 -9.05 -11.06 -20.04
CA ILE A 39 -10.39 -11.51 -20.45
C ILE A 39 -11.13 -10.37 -21.14
N LEU A 40 -11.12 -9.17 -20.56
CA LEU A 40 -11.75 -8.00 -21.17
C LEU A 40 -11.14 -7.69 -22.55
N ALA A 41 -9.82 -7.72 -22.68
CA ALA A 41 -9.12 -7.54 -23.95
C ALA A 41 -9.56 -8.58 -24.98
N GLY A 42 -9.63 -9.87 -24.61
CA GLY A 42 -10.10 -10.94 -25.49
C GLY A 42 -11.54 -10.76 -25.95
N VAL A 43 -12.45 -10.36 -25.04
CA VAL A 43 -13.85 -10.04 -25.37
C VAL A 43 -13.92 -8.87 -26.34
N LEU A 44 -13.17 -7.79 -26.11
CA LEU A 44 -13.14 -6.63 -26.99
C LEU A 44 -12.59 -6.97 -28.39
N ILE A 45 -11.55 -7.80 -28.47
CA ILE A 45 -11.02 -8.29 -29.75
C ILE A 45 -12.09 -9.08 -30.50
N GLY A 46 -12.77 -10.01 -29.81
CA GLY A 46 -13.82 -10.83 -30.42
C GLY A 46 -15.05 -10.03 -30.88
N LEU A 47 -15.46 -9.02 -30.11
CA LEU A 47 -16.63 -8.19 -30.42
C LEU A 47 -16.38 -7.15 -31.52
N PHE A 48 -15.23 -6.49 -31.49
CA PHE A 48 -14.91 -5.37 -32.39
C PHE A 48 -13.97 -5.77 -33.54
N GLY A 49 -13.56 -7.04 -33.61
CA GLY A 49 -12.67 -7.53 -34.65
C GLY A 49 -11.30 -6.85 -34.65
N LEU A 50 -10.76 -6.54 -33.47
CA LEU A 50 -9.50 -5.79 -33.29
C LEU A 50 -8.26 -6.67 -33.59
N THR A 51 -8.16 -7.17 -34.81
CA THR A 51 -7.10 -8.09 -35.25
C THR A 51 -5.70 -7.47 -35.10
N GLY A 52 -5.56 -6.17 -35.35
CA GLY A 52 -4.29 -5.45 -35.14
C GLY A 52 -3.85 -5.43 -33.67
N PHE A 53 -4.79 -5.31 -32.73
CA PHE A 53 -4.48 -5.37 -31.30
C PHE A 53 -4.12 -6.79 -30.86
N SER A 54 -4.80 -7.79 -31.40
CA SER A 54 -4.45 -9.21 -31.17
C SER A 54 -3.02 -9.51 -31.61
N LEU A 55 -2.63 -9.12 -32.83
CA LEU A 55 -1.27 -9.32 -33.33
C LEU A 55 -0.22 -8.57 -32.51
N TRP A 56 -0.55 -7.37 -32.03
CA TRP A 56 0.32 -6.63 -31.12
C TRP A 56 0.52 -7.36 -29.79
N MET A 57 -0.55 -7.91 -29.20
CA MET A 57 -0.46 -8.70 -27.97
C MET A 57 0.41 -9.96 -28.15
N ASP A 58 0.26 -10.65 -29.28
CA ASP A 58 1.08 -11.82 -29.61
C ASP A 58 2.57 -11.45 -29.81
N SER A 59 2.85 -10.22 -30.27
CA SER A 59 4.20 -9.72 -30.51
C SER A 59 4.98 -9.28 -29.26
N LEU A 60 4.31 -9.16 -28.10
CA LEU A 60 4.95 -8.69 -26.86
C LEU A 60 6.04 -9.64 -26.35
N GLY A 61 5.87 -10.95 -26.58
CA GLY A 61 6.72 -11.99 -26.01
C GLY A 61 6.80 -11.97 -24.47
N ASP A 62 7.63 -12.82 -23.89
CA ASP A 62 7.71 -12.97 -22.42
C ASP A 62 8.15 -11.68 -21.73
N TRP A 63 9.13 -10.97 -22.29
CA TRP A 63 9.62 -9.71 -21.73
C TRP A 63 8.57 -8.61 -21.76
N GLY A 64 7.79 -8.50 -22.84
CA GLY A 64 6.70 -7.53 -22.93
C GLY A 64 5.61 -7.80 -21.89
N TRP A 65 5.23 -9.07 -21.71
CA TRP A 65 4.27 -9.46 -20.67
C TRP A 65 4.78 -9.18 -19.24
N ASN A 66 6.07 -9.40 -18.98
CA ASN A 66 6.69 -9.03 -17.70
C ASN A 66 6.64 -7.52 -17.43
N ILE A 67 6.83 -6.68 -18.46
CA ILE A 67 6.69 -5.23 -18.32
C ILE A 67 5.23 -4.85 -18.03
N VAL A 68 4.28 -5.46 -18.74
CA VAL A 68 2.84 -5.22 -18.54
C VAL A 68 2.42 -5.55 -17.10
N ILE A 69 2.81 -6.71 -16.56
CA ILE A 69 2.46 -7.07 -15.19
C ILE A 69 3.15 -6.16 -14.16
N MET A 70 4.40 -5.73 -14.40
CA MET A 70 5.07 -4.75 -13.55
C MET A 70 4.36 -3.39 -13.54
N LEU A 71 3.88 -2.92 -14.70
CA LEU A 71 3.09 -1.69 -14.79
C LEU A 71 1.76 -1.82 -14.04
N ILE A 72 1.06 -2.94 -14.19
CA ILE A 72 -0.19 -3.20 -13.47
C ILE A 72 0.07 -3.21 -11.96
N TYR A 73 1.14 -3.87 -11.51
CA TYR A 73 1.56 -3.86 -10.11
C TYR A 73 1.86 -2.44 -9.60
N PHE A 74 2.60 -1.65 -10.39
CA PHE A 74 2.91 -0.25 -10.07
C PHE A 74 1.65 0.59 -9.90
N PHE A 75 0.76 0.59 -10.91
CA PHE A 75 -0.46 1.38 -10.88
C PHE A 75 -1.45 0.90 -9.84
N TYR A 76 -1.51 -0.41 -9.57
CA TYR A 76 -2.33 -0.97 -8.50
C TYR A 76 -1.98 -0.30 -7.15
N PHE A 77 -0.71 -0.26 -6.77
CA PHE A 77 -0.31 0.37 -5.50
C PHE A 77 -0.38 1.89 -5.55
N LEU A 78 0.04 2.52 -6.65
CA LEU A 78 0.00 3.98 -6.75
C LEU A 78 -1.43 4.51 -6.61
N ILE A 79 -2.40 3.88 -7.28
CA ILE A 79 -3.81 4.29 -7.24
C ILE A 79 -4.43 3.92 -5.89
N THR A 80 -4.28 2.67 -5.45
CA THR A 80 -4.93 2.22 -4.20
C THR A 80 -4.36 2.92 -2.97
N GLU A 81 -3.04 3.00 -2.84
CA GLU A 81 -2.42 3.70 -1.72
C GLU A 81 -2.55 5.20 -1.86
N GLY A 82 -2.45 5.77 -3.07
CA GLY A 82 -2.62 7.21 -3.30
C GLY A 82 -4.00 7.72 -2.88
N ILE A 83 -5.06 7.03 -3.31
CA ILE A 83 -6.44 7.44 -3.02
C ILE A 83 -6.83 7.06 -1.60
N PHE A 84 -6.63 5.79 -1.22
CA PHE A 84 -7.19 5.24 0.02
C PHE A 84 -6.21 5.19 1.20
N GLY A 85 -4.92 5.45 0.99
CA GLY A 85 -3.87 5.26 2.00
C GLY A 85 -3.59 3.79 2.32
N ARG A 86 -4.15 2.85 1.53
CA ARG A 86 -4.02 1.40 1.73
C ARG A 86 -4.41 0.62 0.47
N SER A 87 -3.77 -0.53 0.28
CA SER A 87 -4.07 -1.49 -0.79
C SER A 87 -5.25 -2.39 -0.43
N LEU A 88 -5.81 -3.15 -1.39
CA LEU A 88 -6.95 -4.04 -1.15
C LEU A 88 -6.64 -5.13 -0.12
N GLY A 89 -5.42 -5.69 -0.11
CA GLY A 89 -5.00 -6.62 0.93
C GLY A 89 -5.05 -6.00 2.33
N LYS A 90 -4.64 -4.73 2.44
CA LYS A 90 -4.68 -3.97 3.70
C LYS A 90 -6.08 -3.57 4.13
N PHE A 91 -7.01 -3.42 3.19
CA PHE A 91 -8.43 -3.28 3.53
C PHE A 91 -8.94 -4.51 4.28
N ILE A 92 -8.52 -5.71 3.87
CA ILE A 92 -8.92 -6.97 4.51
C ILE A 92 -8.27 -7.13 5.89
N THR A 93 -6.98 -6.85 6.00
CA THR A 93 -6.27 -6.97 7.29
C THR A 93 -6.54 -5.82 8.26
N GLY A 94 -7.25 -4.78 7.83
CA GLY A 94 -7.53 -3.60 8.66
C GLY A 94 -6.30 -2.74 8.93
N THR A 95 -5.26 -2.86 8.11
CA THR A 95 -4.03 -2.07 8.24
C THR A 95 -4.08 -0.82 7.36
N ILE A 96 -3.32 0.21 7.76
CA ILE A 96 -3.23 1.49 7.05
C ILE A 96 -1.79 1.99 7.05
N VAL A 97 -1.42 2.74 6.00
CA VAL A 97 -0.13 3.40 5.88
C VAL A 97 -0.26 4.82 6.42
N VAL A 98 0.59 5.19 7.37
CA VAL A 98 0.62 6.51 8.02
C VAL A 98 2.04 7.04 8.11
N ASN A 99 2.17 8.35 8.38
CA ASN A 99 3.45 8.98 8.71
C ASN A 99 3.78 8.78 10.21
N GLU A 100 4.91 9.36 10.65
CA GLU A 100 5.35 9.31 12.07
C GLU A 100 4.36 9.95 13.06
N TYR A 101 3.45 10.81 12.58
CA TYR A 101 2.41 11.46 13.36
C TYR A 101 1.06 10.73 13.32
N GLY A 102 0.98 9.55 12.68
CA GLY A 102 -0.26 8.80 12.54
C GLY A 102 -1.24 9.37 11.51
N GLU A 103 -0.81 10.34 10.70
CA GLU A 103 -1.62 11.01 9.69
C GLU A 103 -1.48 10.35 8.30
N LYS A 104 -2.38 10.71 7.38
CA LYS A 104 -2.34 10.24 5.99
C LYS A 104 -1.04 10.73 5.32
N THR A 105 -0.34 9.83 4.66
CA THR A 105 0.88 10.15 3.91
C THR A 105 0.58 10.94 2.64
N ASP A 106 1.52 11.82 2.27
CA ASP A 106 1.43 12.58 1.03
C ASP A 106 1.64 11.69 -0.21
N PHE A 107 1.12 12.13 -1.35
CA PHE A 107 1.19 11.39 -2.61
C PHE A 107 2.63 11.15 -3.06
N VAL A 108 3.54 12.11 -2.84
CA VAL A 108 4.96 11.97 -3.18
C VAL A 108 5.61 10.84 -2.38
N THR A 109 5.27 10.73 -1.10
CA THR A 109 5.76 9.66 -0.23
C THR A 109 5.26 8.29 -0.71
N ILE A 110 4.00 8.20 -1.10
CA ILE A 110 3.40 6.97 -1.65
C ILE A 110 4.05 6.58 -2.97
N LEU A 111 4.36 7.54 -3.84
CA LEU A 111 5.08 7.31 -5.08
C LEU A 111 6.48 6.76 -4.81
N ARG A 112 7.26 7.39 -3.92
CA ARG A 112 8.59 6.92 -3.50
C ARG A 112 8.51 5.49 -2.97
N ARG A 113 7.51 5.22 -2.14
CA ARG A 113 7.27 3.89 -1.56
C ARG A 113 6.95 2.84 -2.61
N THR A 114 6.13 3.19 -3.60
CA THR A 114 5.76 2.30 -4.71
C THR A 114 6.97 1.99 -5.57
N LEU A 115 7.83 2.99 -5.86
CA LEU A 115 9.10 2.78 -6.56
C LEU A 115 10.07 1.88 -5.78
N CYS A 116 10.16 2.05 -4.46
CA CYS A 116 11.03 1.24 -3.61
C CYS A 116 10.62 -0.25 -3.53
N ARG A 117 9.43 -0.62 -4.00
CA ARG A 117 9.01 -2.03 -4.09
C ARG A 117 9.57 -2.76 -5.28
N PHE A 118 10.11 -2.04 -6.26
CA PHE A 118 10.82 -2.64 -7.40
C PHE A 118 12.28 -2.94 -7.06
N ILE A 119 12.71 -2.71 -5.80
CA ILE A 119 14.03 -3.13 -5.33
C ILE A 119 14.05 -4.67 -5.34
N PRO A 120 15.05 -5.30 -5.99
CA PRO A 120 15.17 -6.76 -5.97
C PRO A 120 15.30 -7.25 -4.52
N PHE A 121 14.67 -8.39 -4.22
CA PHE A 121 14.63 -9.00 -2.87
C PHE A 121 13.78 -8.28 -1.82
N GLU A 122 12.91 -7.33 -2.21
CA GLU A 122 12.02 -6.62 -1.29
C GLU A 122 11.13 -7.55 -0.44
N ILE A 123 10.74 -8.72 -0.98
CA ILE A 123 9.96 -9.74 -0.28
C ILE A 123 10.61 -10.13 1.06
N PHE A 124 11.95 -10.19 1.11
CA PHE A 124 12.70 -10.51 2.33
C PHE A 124 12.73 -9.34 3.32
N SER A 125 12.46 -8.12 2.88
CA SER A 125 12.40 -6.95 3.76
C SER A 125 11.23 -7.02 4.75
N CYS A 126 10.22 -7.85 4.47
CA CYS A 126 9.12 -8.12 5.39
C CYS A 126 9.57 -8.74 6.72
N PHE A 127 10.72 -9.43 6.77
CA PHE A 127 11.25 -10.04 7.99
C PHE A 127 11.91 -9.04 8.96
N GLY A 128 12.17 -7.81 8.51
CA GLY A 128 12.65 -6.73 9.37
C GLY A 128 11.53 -6.04 10.15
N THR A 129 11.91 -5.26 11.17
CA THR A 129 10.99 -4.39 11.93
C THR A 129 10.23 -3.43 11.00
N ARG A 130 10.93 -2.92 9.98
CA ARG A 130 10.37 -2.11 8.88
C ARG A 130 10.88 -2.64 7.55
N GLY A 131 10.00 -2.66 6.55
CA GLY A 131 10.36 -3.07 5.20
C GLY A 131 11.21 -2.01 4.55
N TRP A 132 12.03 -2.37 3.56
CA TRP A 132 12.92 -1.39 2.93
C TRP A 132 12.13 -0.26 2.28
N HIS A 133 11.01 -0.58 1.65
CA HIS A 133 10.12 0.44 1.11
C HIS A 133 9.57 1.37 2.20
N ASP A 134 9.26 0.84 3.40
CA ASP A 134 8.76 1.62 4.54
C ASP A 134 9.83 2.51 5.17
N SER A 135 11.05 1.99 5.34
CA SER A 135 12.19 2.73 5.88
C SER A 135 12.67 3.81 4.91
N ILE A 136 12.62 3.56 3.60
CA ILE A 136 13.02 4.55 2.60
C ILE A 136 11.95 5.64 2.49
N SER A 137 10.67 5.32 2.57
CA SER A 137 9.61 6.35 2.48
C SER A 137 9.20 6.96 3.82
N ASP A 138 9.86 6.62 4.93
CA ASP A 138 9.50 7.06 6.29
C ASP A 138 8.01 6.82 6.61
N THR A 139 7.48 5.67 6.16
CA THR A 139 6.09 5.28 6.39
C THR A 139 5.96 4.14 7.37
N TYR A 140 4.81 4.09 8.03
CA TYR A 140 4.49 3.12 9.06
C TYR A 140 3.21 2.39 8.67
N VAL A 141 3.19 1.07 8.88
CA VAL A 141 1.99 0.25 8.66
C VAL A 141 1.45 -0.13 10.03
N VAL A 142 0.23 0.32 10.34
CA VAL A 142 -0.39 0.11 11.65
C VAL A 142 -1.81 -0.39 11.52
N ASN A 143 -2.34 -0.96 12.60
CA ASN A 143 -3.75 -1.31 12.66
C ASN A 143 -4.60 -0.03 12.78
N LYS A 144 -5.54 0.17 11.85
CA LYS A 144 -6.36 1.39 11.82
C LYS A 144 -7.18 1.60 13.10
N LYS A 145 -7.74 0.52 13.67
CA LYS A 145 -8.59 0.64 14.86
C LYS A 145 -7.76 1.03 16.08
N ALA A 146 -6.63 0.34 16.29
CA ALA A 146 -5.73 0.62 17.39
C ALA A 146 -5.17 2.05 17.32
N LEU A 147 -4.79 2.51 16.13
CA LEU A 147 -4.32 3.89 15.93
C LEU A 147 -5.37 4.94 16.34
N VAL A 148 -6.61 4.76 15.91
CA VAL A 148 -7.69 5.72 16.22
C VAL A 148 -7.98 5.76 17.72
N GLU A 149 -7.94 4.62 18.39
CA GLU A 149 -8.15 4.51 19.84
C GLU A 149 -7.03 5.18 20.62
N GLU A 150 -5.79 5.03 20.18
CA GLU A 150 -4.62 5.65 20.81
C GLU A 150 -4.59 7.17 20.62
N ILE A 151 -4.86 7.66 19.40
CA ILE A 151 -4.98 9.10 19.12
C ILE A 151 -6.09 9.72 19.97
N LYS A 152 -7.24 9.05 20.07
CA LYS A 152 -8.35 9.52 20.91
C LYS A 152 -7.95 9.61 22.38
N SER A 153 -7.31 8.55 22.91
CA SER A 153 -6.83 8.52 24.29
C SER A 153 -5.82 9.63 24.56
N PHE A 154 -4.87 9.86 23.64
CA PHE A 154 -3.89 10.95 23.73
C PHE A 154 -4.56 12.33 23.81
N HIS A 155 -5.58 12.58 22.99
CA HIS A 155 -6.33 13.83 23.06
C HIS A 155 -7.12 13.97 24.36
N GLU A 156 -7.75 12.90 24.86
CA GLU A 156 -8.46 12.91 26.15
C GLU A 156 -7.52 13.22 27.33
N PHE A 157 -6.33 12.62 27.37
CA PHE A 157 -5.33 12.91 28.40
C PHE A 157 -4.84 14.36 28.35
N ASN A 158 -4.60 14.90 27.15
CA ASN A 158 -4.20 16.29 27.00
C ASN A 158 -5.30 17.26 27.49
N LEU A 159 -6.58 16.93 27.28
CA LEU A 159 -7.70 17.74 27.79
C LEU A 159 -7.79 17.72 29.32
N ILE A 160 -7.49 16.59 29.96
CA ILE A 160 -7.45 16.47 31.43
C ILE A 160 -6.29 17.30 32.01
N GLY A 161 -5.10 17.21 31.42
CA GLY A 161 -3.92 17.96 31.88
C GLY A 161 -4.06 19.49 31.74
N ILE A 162 -4.92 19.99 30.84
CA ILE A 162 -5.24 21.42 30.73
C ILE A 162 -6.19 21.86 31.85
N ASN A 163 -7.11 20.99 32.28
CA ASN A 163 -8.11 21.32 33.30
C ASN A 163 -7.55 21.34 34.75
N GLU A 164 -6.39 20.74 35.01
CA GLU A 164 -5.75 20.77 36.34
C GLU A 164 -4.84 21.99 36.57
N VAL A 165 -4.63 22.84 35.56
CA VAL A 165 -3.72 24.01 35.62
C VAL A 165 -4.48 25.34 35.81
N ILE A 166 -5.78 25.30 36.11
CA ILE A 166 -6.61 26.49 36.38
C ILE A 166 -6.93 26.61 37.87
#